data_AF-A0A1F2UB64-F1
#
_entry.id   AF-A0A1F2UB64-F1
#
_cell.length_a   1.000
_cell.length_b   1.000
_cell.length_c   1.000
_cell.angle_alpha   90.00
_cell.angle_beta   90.00
_cell.angle_gamma   90.00
#
_symmetry.space_group_name_H-M   'P 1'
#
loop_
_entity.id
_entity.type
_entity.pdbx_description
1 polymer ?
#
loop_
_entity_poly.entity_id
_entity_poly.type
_entity_poly.pdbx_seq_one_letter_code
_entity_poly.pdbx_strand_id
1 'polypeptide(L)'
;MARLQELKTAVRRTVSVATPPADLEARIRTAVATPWMRPFDTIRSFGPRRSVLALAAVAVCILAVTVSTRAPIDISAANAMDRLALRLDDTSPVVLEGRILCRDCELEHRYGVKASCKVIGHHGAIATADGRIWNIVEQQTSATLIHDESLLGKNVVVRGRLFRNSRALVIDSYQLGS
;
A
#
# COMPACT_ATOMS: atom_id res chain seq x y z
N MET A 1 17.75 -28.69 -36.73
CA MET A 1 18.42 -28.77 -35.41
C MET A 1 19.94 -28.96 -35.49
N ALA A 2 20.49 -29.68 -36.48
CA ALA A 2 21.94 -29.91 -36.63
C ALA A 2 22.79 -28.63 -36.72
N ARG A 3 22.37 -27.64 -37.52
CA ARG A 3 23.08 -26.36 -37.73
C ARG A 3 23.28 -25.52 -36.46
N LEU A 4 22.34 -25.61 -35.51
CA LEU A 4 22.44 -24.92 -34.22
C LEU A 4 23.46 -25.61 -33.31
N GLN A 5 23.52 -26.95 -33.35
CA GLN A 5 24.50 -27.71 -32.59
C GLN A 5 25.90 -27.46 -33.11
N GLU A 6 26.11 -27.44 -34.43
CA GLU A 6 27.39 -27.10 -35.07
C GLU A 6 27.86 -25.68 -34.71
N LEU A 7 26.95 -24.70 -34.72
CA LEU A 7 27.28 -23.33 -34.31
C LEU A 7 27.71 -23.30 -32.84
N LYS A 8 27.01 -24.03 -31.98
CA LYS A 8 27.31 -24.10 -30.54
C LYS A 8 28.66 -24.76 -30.27
N THR A 9 29.02 -25.83 -30.99
CA THR A 9 30.34 -26.46 -30.88
C THR A 9 31.45 -25.58 -31.44
N ALA A 10 31.22 -24.90 -32.56
CA ALA A 10 32.19 -23.97 -33.14
C ALA A 10 32.50 -22.81 -32.17
N VAL A 11 31.45 -22.15 -31.64
CA VAL A 11 31.61 -21.06 -30.66
C VAL A 11 32.32 -21.55 -29.40
N ARG A 12 31.94 -22.72 -28.88
CA ARG A 12 32.56 -23.28 -27.67
C ARG A 12 34.05 -23.53 -27.86
N ARG A 13 34.45 -24.02 -29.05
CA ARG A 13 35.86 -24.28 -29.40
C ARG A 13 36.67 -22.99 -29.48
N THR A 14 36.11 -21.92 -30.03
CA THR A 14 36.77 -20.61 -30.11
C THR A 14 36.92 -19.95 -28.75
N VAL A 15 35.90 -20.05 -27.89
CA VAL A 15 35.92 -19.49 -26.52
C VAL A 15 36.90 -20.24 -25.60
N SER A 16 37.03 -21.56 -25.76
CA SER A 16 37.95 -22.36 -24.92
C SER A 16 39.44 -22.15 -25.23
N VAL A 17 39.77 -21.54 -26.37
CA VAL A 17 41.16 -21.24 -26.78
C VAL A 17 41.57 -19.82 -26.39
N ALA A 18 40.61 -18.90 -26.22
CA ALA A 18 40.89 -17.54 -25.81
C ALA A 18 41.15 -17.49 -24.30
N THR A 19 42.38 -17.18 -23.91
CA THR A 19 42.69 -16.84 -22.51
C THR A 19 41.95 -15.54 -22.19
N PRO A 20 41.00 -15.53 -21.24
CA PRO A 20 40.27 -14.32 -20.93
C PRO A 20 41.26 -13.28 -20.39
N PRO A 21 41.13 -12.00 -20.80
CA PRO A 21 41.86 -10.91 -20.18
C PRO A 21 41.68 -10.96 -18.65
N ALA A 22 42.75 -10.74 -17.88
CA ALA A 22 42.70 -10.83 -16.41
C ALA A 22 41.69 -9.83 -15.79
N ASP A 23 41.30 -8.79 -16.52
CA ASP A 23 40.33 -7.76 -16.13
C ASP A 23 38.89 -8.04 -16.60
N LEU A 24 38.66 -9.12 -17.37
CA LEU A 24 37.35 -9.44 -17.95
C LEU A 24 36.28 -9.62 -16.87
N GLU A 25 36.61 -10.30 -15.78
CA GLU A 25 35.67 -10.53 -14.68
C GLU A 25 35.30 -9.23 -13.97
N ALA A 26 36.27 -8.33 -13.77
CA ALA A 26 36.05 -7.02 -13.17
C ALA A 26 35.15 -6.15 -14.06
N ARG A 27 35.33 -6.23 -15.38
CA ARG A 27 34.53 -5.49 -16.38
C ARG A 27 33.10 -6.00 -16.50
N ILE A 28 32.89 -7.33 -16.45
CA ILE A 28 31.54 -7.91 -16.42
C ILE A 28 30.83 -7.49 -15.14
N ARG A 29 31.53 -7.53 -14.00
CA ARG A 29 30.96 -7.15 -12.70
C ARG A 29 30.54 -5.69 -12.66
N THR A 30 31.34 -4.78 -13.23
CA THR A 30 30.98 -3.36 -13.35
C THR A 30 29.84 -3.10 -14.33
N ALA A 31 29.76 -3.87 -15.43
CA ALA A 31 28.68 -3.73 -16.41
C ALA A 31 27.33 -4.28 -15.90
N VAL A 32 27.35 -5.31 -15.04
CA VAL A 32 26.14 -5.96 -14.49
C VAL A 32 25.70 -5.34 -13.15
N ALA A 33 26.58 -4.58 -12.48
CA ALA A 33 26.26 -3.93 -11.21
C ALA A 33 25.21 -2.81 -11.38
N THR A 34 23.95 -3.16 -11.16
CA THR A 34 22.86 -2.18 -10.98
C THR A 34 23.02 -1.37 -9.68
N PRO A 35 22.57 -0.10 -9.62
CA PRO A 35 22.84 0.82 -8.49
C PRO A 35 22.45 0.29 -7.09
N TRP A 36 21.43 -0.57 -7.00
CA TRP A 36 20.97 -1.17 -5.74
C TRP A 36 21.87 -2.30 -5.18
N MET A 37 22.84 -2.83 -5.95
CA MET A 37 23.72 -3.94 -5.52
C MET A 37 25.03 -3.48 -4.88
N ARG A 38 25.37 -2.19 -4.96
CA ARG A 38 26.60 -1.62 -4.38
C ARG A 38 26.81 -1.82 -2.86
N PRO A 39 25.77 -1.86 -1.98
CA PRO A 39 26.02 -2.02 -0.55
C PRO A 39 26.43 -3.45 -0.15
N PHE A 40 26.19 -4.47 -0.99
CA PHE A 40 26.54 -5.85 -0.68
C PHE A 40 28.02 -6.18 -0.97
N ASP A 41 28.63 -5.53 -1.97
CA ASP A 41 30.05 -5.72 -2.26
C ASP A 41 30.95 -5.20 -1.14
N THR A 42 30.56 -4.09 -0.50
CA THR A 42 31.27 -3.53 0.66
C THR A 42 31.26 -4.44 1.89
N ILE A 43 30.28 -5.34 2.03
CA ILE A 43 30.20 -6.25 3.19
C ILE A 43 31.21 -7.39 3.06
N ARG A 44 31.57 -7.78 1.84
CA ARG A 44 32.48 -8.92 1.57
C ARG A 44 33.96 -8.57 1.72
N SER A 45 34.32 -7.29 1.65
CA SER A 45 35.72 -6.82 1.72
C SER A 45 36.26 -6.62 3.15
N PHE A 46 35.43 -6.73 4.18
CA PHE A 46 35.88 -6.62 5.57
C PHE A 46 36.16 -8.00 6.16
N GLY A 47 37.42 -8.25 6.51
CA GLY A 47 37.86 -9.52 7.08
C GLY A 47 37.06 -9.99 8.31
N PRO A 48 37.18 -11.27 8.69
CA PRO A 48 36.22 -12.00 9.54
C PRO A 48 35.99 -11.40 10.94
N ARG A 49 36.89 -10.53 11.43
CA ARG A 49 36.74 -9.86 12.73
C ARG A 49 35.87 -8.60 12.70
N ARG A 50 35.80 -7.91 11.55
CA ARG A 50 35.00 -6.67 11.42
C ARG A 50 33.55 -6.95 11.00
N SER A 51 33.31 -8.07 10.31
CA SER A 51 31.98 -8.54 9.95
C SER A 51 31.12 -8.98 11.14
N VAL A 52 31.74 -9.52 12.21
CA VAL A 52 31.02 -9.89 13.45
C VAL A 52 30.48 -8.67 14.20
N LEU A 53 31.27 -7.59 14.29
CA LEU A 53 30.82 -6.34 14.93
C LEU A 53 29.71 -5.65 14.12
N ALA A 54 29.82 -5.66 12.79
CA ALA A 54 28.78 -5.13 11.91
C ALA A 54 27.46 -5.93 12.03
N LEU A 55 27.53 -7.26 12.05
CA LEU A 55 26.36 -8.12 12.25
C LEU A 55 25.74 -7.94 13.64
N ALA A 56 26.55 -7.80 14.70
CA ALA A 56 26.06 -7.53 16.04
C ALA A 56 25.36 -6.16 16.14
N ALA A 57 25.91 -5.12 15.50
CA ALA A 57 25.27 -3.81 15.44
C ALA A 57 23.93 -3.86 14.70
N VAL A 58 23.87 -4.58 13.56
CA VAL A 58 22.61 -4.79 12.82
C VAL A 58 21.60 -5.57 13.67
N ALA A 59 22.03 -6.63 14.36
CA ALA A 59 21.16 -7.40 15.25
C ALA A 59 20.62 -6.55 16.41
N VAL A 60 21.46 -5.69 17.02
CA VAL A 60 21.04 -4.75 18.07
C VAL A 60 20.08 -3.70 17.52
N CYS A 61 20.30 -3.17 16.31
CA CYS A 61 19.36 -2.26 15.66
C CYS A 61 18.01 -2.93 15.37
N ILE A 62 18.01 -4.18 14.87
CA ILE A 62 16.77 -4.95 14.64
C ILE A 62 16.07 -5.24 15.98
N LEU A 63 16.81 -5.62 17.02
CA LEU A 63 16.24 -5.86 18.34
C LEU A 63 15.67 -4.58 18.97
N ALA A 64 16.35 -3.45 18.82
CA ALA A 64 15.85 -2.15 19.27
C ALA A 64 14.57 -1.74 18.53
N VAL A 65 14.51 -1.94 17.21
CA VAL A 65 13.30 -1.69 16.42
C VAL A 65 12.15 -2.60 16.88
N THR A 66 12.38 -3.90 17.05
CA THR A 66 11.33 -4.85 17.48
C THR A 66 10.83 -4.61 18.91
N VAL A 67 11.68 -4.10 19.81
CA VAL A 67 11.28 -3.70 21.16
C VAL A 67 10.52 -2.37 21.13
N SER A 68 10.94 -1.39 20.32
CA SER A 68 10.22 -0.12 20.14
C SER A 68 8.87 -0.27 19.43
N THR A 69 8.68 -1.29 18.59
CA THR A 69 7.38 -1.57 17.93
C THR A 69 6.37 -2.26 18.85
N ARG A 70 6.72 -2.56 20.11
CA ARG A 70 5.76 -3.00 21.14
C ARG A 70 5.18 -1.83 21.95
N ALA A 71 5.58 -0.59 21.66
CA ALA A 71 4.87 0.56 22.19
C ALA A 71 3.41 0.51 21.69
N PRO A 72 2.40 0.68 22.57
CA PRO A 72 1.02 0.78 22.12
C PRO A 72 0.96 1.89 21.08
N ILE A 73 0.41 1.58 19.90
CA ILE A 73 0.15 2.58 18.86
C ILE A 73 -0.66 3.67 19.55
N ASP A 74 -0.05 4.84 19.73
CA ASP A 74 -0.69 5.95 20.40
C ASP A 74 -1.83 6.41 19.49
N ILE A 75 -3.05 5.99 19.83
CA ILE A 75 -4.29 6.23 19.07
C ILE A 75 -4.44 7.75 18.82
N SER A 76 -3.86 8.58 19.70
CA SER A 76 -3.79 10.03 19.56
C SER A 76 -2.93 10.49 18.36
N ALA A 77 -1.79 9.85 18.13
CA ALA A 77 -0.90 10.15 17.01
C ALA A 77 -1.49 9.68 15.67
N ALA A 78 -2.15 8.52 15.65
CA ALA A 78 -2.90 8.05 14.47
C ALA A 78 -4.03 9.03 14.12
N ASN A 79 -4.83 9.45 15.10
CA ASN A 79 -5.88 10.45 14.91
C ASN A 79 -5.34 11.82 14.48
N ALA A 80 -4.14 12.21 14.93
CA ALA A 80 -3.50 13.47 14.54
C ALA A 80 -2.99 13.42 13.10
N MET A 81 -2.39 12.30 12.69
CA MET A 81 -1.97 12.07 11.30
C MET A 81 -3.18 11.99 10.36
N ASP A 82 -4.25 11.33 10.76
CA ASP A 82 -5.52 11.33 10.02
C ASP A 82 -6.06 12.76 9.90
N ARG A 83 -6.13 13.52 11.00
CA ARG A 83 -6.56 14.93 10.96
C ARG A 83 -5.67 15.81 10.08
N LEU A 84 -4.37 15.54 10.02
CA LEU A 84 -3.42 16.28 9.17
C LEU A 84 -3.60 15.89 7.69
N ALA A 85 -3.73 14.60 7.38
CA ALA A 85 -4.03 14.11 6.04
C ALA A 85 -5.36 14.67 5.54
N LEU A 86 -6.38 14.72 6.40
CA LEU A 86 -7.65 15.38 6.13
C LEU A 86 -7.46 16.88 5.82
N ARG A 87 -6.54 17.59 6.50
CA ARG A 87 -6.30 19.02 6.22
C ARG A 87 -5.49 19.29 4.94
N LEU A 88 -4.67 18.34 4.50
CA LEU A 88 -3.82 18.49 3.32
C LEU A 88 -4.53 18.10 2.01
N ASP A 89 -5.62 17.33 2.10
CA ASP A 89 -6.50 17.10 0.97
C ASP A 89 -7.28 18.38 0.63
N ASP A 90 -7.47 18.64 -0.66
CA ASP A 90 -8.24 19.76 -1.20
C ASP A 90 -9.72 19.62 -0.81
N THR A 91 -10.00 20.02 0.42
CA THR A 91 -11.27 19.80 1.11
C THR A 91 -12.20 20.97 0.88
N SER A 92 -13.22 20.78 0.06
CA SER A 92 -14.29 21.74 -0.08
C SER A 92 -15.48 21.33 0.80
N PRO A 93 -16.12 22.26 1.52
CA PRO A 93 -17.44 22.01 2.09
C PRO A 93 -18.44 21.77 0.94
N VAL A 94 -19.29 20.76 1.11
CA VAL A 94 -20.28 20.37 0.09
C VAL A 94 -21.61 20.03 0.73
N VAL A 95 -22.65 20.12 -0.09
CA VAL A 95 -23.91 19.39 0.10
C VAL A 95 -23.93 18.28 -0.92
N LEU A 96 -24.09 17.05 -0.46
CA LEU A 96 -24.04 15.83 -1.25
C LEU A 96 -25.36 15.09 -1.10
N GLU A 97 -26.01 14.76 -2.21
CA GLU A 97 -27.16 13.88 -2.23
C GLU A 97 -26.75 12.53 -2.79
N GLY A 98 -27.21 11.45 -2.15
CA GLY A 98 -26.95 10.11 -2.64
C GLY A 98 -27.72 9.04 -1.88
N ARG A 99 -27.40 7.79 -2.20
CA ARG A 99 -27.97 6.61 -1.59
C ARG A 99 -26.98 5.98 -0.64
N ILE A 100 -27.43 5.68 0.58
CA ILE A 100 -26.65 4.94 1.57
C ILE A 100 -26.47 3.51 1.07
N LEU A 101 -25.25 3.00 1.14
CA LEU A 101 -24.92 1.64 0.74
C LEU A 101 -23.82 1.07 1.63
N CYS A 102 -23.69 -0.25 1.58
CA CYS A 102 -22.53 -0.90 2.15
C CYS A 102 -21.46 -1.04 1.07
N ARG A 103 -20.27 -0.48 1.34
CA ARG A 103 -19.15 -0.51 0.39
C ARG A 103 -18.80 -1.93 -0.04
N ASP A 104 -18.71 -2.85 0.93
CA ASP A 104 -18.24 -4.20 0.64
C ASP A 104 -19.29 -5.02 -0.11
N CYS A 105 -20.58 -4.84 0.20
CA CYS A 105 -21.67 -5.41 -0.61
C CYS A 105 -21.65 -4.88 -2.05
N GLU A 106 -21.33 -3.61 -2.23
CA GLU A 106 -21.22 -3.00 -3.56
C GLU A 106 -20.00 -3.55 -4.34
N LEU A 107 -18.88 -3.81 -3.65
CA LEU A 107 -17.72 -4.47 -4.24
C LEU A 107 -18.03 -5.92 -4.64
N GLU A 108 -18.80 -6.64 -3.82
CA GLU A 108 -19.28 -7.98 -4.16
C GLU A 108 -20.17 -7.95 -5.40
N HIS A 109 -21.12 -7.03 -5.44
CA HIS A 109 -22.04 -6.89 -6.55
C HIS A 109 -21.33 -6.53 -7.87
N ARG A 110 -20.39 -5.57 -7.84
CA ARG A 110 -19.71 -5.07 -9.05
C ARG A 110 -18.57 -5.95 -9.53
N TYR A 111 -17.85 -6.58 -8.60
CA TYR A 111 -16.56 -7.23 -8.90
C TYR A 111 -16.47 -8.68 -8.42
N GLY A 112 -17.52 -9.22 -7.79
CA GLY A 112 -17.53 -10.59 -7.27
C GLY A 112 -16.63 -10.81 -6.05
N VAL A 113 -16.17 -9.74 -5.39
CA VAL A 113 -15.37 -9.83 -4.17
C VAL A 113 -16.29 -10.14 -3.00
N LYS A 114 -16.17 -11.34 -2.40
CA LYS A 114 -17.03 -11.75 -1.28
C LYS A 114 -16.99 -10.74 -0.13
N ALA A 115 -18.15 -10.16 0.21
CA ALA A 115 -18.24 -9.21 1.32
C ALA A 115 -18.15 -9.94 2.67
N SER A 116 -17.41 -9.34 3.61
CA SER A 116 -17.25 -9.85 4.97
C SER A 116 -18.24 -9.26 5.96
N CYS A 117 -19.31 -8.61 5.49
CA CYS A 117 -20.26 -7.87 6.34
C CYS A 117 -20.89 -8.72 7.45
N LYS A 118 -21.07 -10.04 7.21
CA LYS A 118 -21.57 -10.98 8.22
C LYS A 118 -20.66 -11.11 9.46
N VAL A 119 -19.38 -10.77 9.33
CA VAL A 119 -18.37 -10.91 10.38
C VAL A 119 -17.96 -9.55 10.96
N ILE A 120 -17.84 -8.53 10.11
CA ILE A 120 -17.28 -7.22 10.50
C ILE A 120 -18.31 -6.08 10.51
N GLY A 121 -19.56 -6.35 10.14
CA GLY A 121 -20.60 -5.34 9.99
C GLY A 121 -20.57 -4.64 8.63
N HIS A 122 -21.59 -3.82 8.37
CA HIS A 122 -21.66 -3.04 7.14
C HIS A 122 -20.79 -1.78 7.23
N HIS A 123 -20.01 -1.52 6.19
CA HIS A 123 -19.27 -0.27 6.04
C HIS A 123 -20.07 0.74 5.24
N GLY A 124 -20.60 1.76 5.92
CA GLY A 124 -21.38 2.84 5.31
C GLY A 124 -20.61 3.62 4.26
N ALA A 125 -21.23 3.78 3.11
CA ALA A 125 -20.79 4.62 2.01
C ALA A 125 -22.00 5.29 1.35
N ILE A 126 -21.75 6.31 0.52
CA ILE A 126 -22.79 7.03 -0.22
C ILE A 126 -22.49 6.95 -1.71
N ALA A 127 -23.42 6.41 -2.50
CA ALA A 127 -23.40 6.53 -3.95
C ALA A 127 -24.14 7.77 -4.40
N THR A 128 -23.46 8.60 -5.18
CA THR A 128 -24.04 9.77 -5.83
C THR A 128 -24.57 9.41 -7.23
N ALA A 129 -25.46 10.24 -7.78
CA ALA A 129 -26.10 10.01 -9.09
C ALA A 129 -25.10 9.90 -10.26
N ASP A 130 -23.91 10.49 -10.12
CA ASP A 130 -22.81 10.40 -11.08
C ASP A 130 -22.01 9.07 -10.99
N GLY A 131 -22.47 8.12 -10.17
CA GLY A 131 -21.88 6.80 -10.00
C GLY A 131 -20.66 6.76 -9.07
N ARG A 132 -20.27 7.89 -8.46
CA ARG A 132 -19.18 7.92 -7.47
C ARG A 132 -19.65 7.36 -6.14
N ILE A 133 -18.73 6.68 -5.45
CA ILE A 133 -18.93 6.17 -4.10
C ILE A 133 -18.00 6.91 -3.16
N TRP A 134 -18.56 7.41 -2.06
CA TRP A 134 -17.84 8.11 -1.02
C TRP A 134 -17.92 7.31 0.28
N ASN A 135 -16.76 6.91 0.81
CA ASN A 135 -16.64 6.24 2.09
C ASN A 135 -16.98 7.23 3.20
N ILE A 136 -17.87 6.84 4.11
CA ILE A 136 -18.18 7.68 5.26
C ILE A 136 -17.07 7.51 6.29
N VAL A 137 -16.51 8.62 6.77
CA VAL A 137 -15.55 8.60 7.88
C VAL A 137 -16.30 8.34 9.17
N GLU A 138 -15.81 7.39 9.98
CA GLU A 138 -16.37 7.05 11.28
C GLU A 138 -16.27 8.23 12.24
N GLN A 139 -17.43 8.77 12.62
CA GLN A 139 -17.57 9.90 13.54
C GLN A 139 -18.91 9.76 14.28
N GLN A 140 -19.04 10.40 15.44
CA GLN A 140 -20.27 10.31 16.23
C GLN A 140 -21.53 10.73 15.44
N THR A 141 -21.40 11.73 14.56
CA THR A 141 -22.50 12.19 13.69
C THR A 141 -22.88 11.18 12.60
N SER A 142 -21.92 10.38 12.11
CA SER A 142 -22.11 9.45 11.00
C SER A 142 -22.34 8.01 11.45
N ALA A 143 -22.14 7.69 12.74
CA ALA A 143 -22.22 6.34 13.28
C ALA A 143 -23.52 5.61 12.89
N THR A 144 -24.67 6.28 12.96
CA THR A 144 -25.95 5.66 12.56
C THR A 144 -25.97 5.32 11.07
N LEU A 145 -25.43 6.18 10.19
CA LEU A 145 -25.36 5.92 8.75
C LEU A 145 -24.42 4.76 8.39
N ILE A 146 -23.47 4.44 9.27
CA ILE A 146 -22.49 3.36 9.07
C ILE A 146 -23.03 2.04 9.61
N HIS A 147 -23.54 2.04 10.84
CA HIS A 147 -23.83 0.82 11.60
C HIS A 147 -25.30 0.39 11.55
N ASP A 148 -26.24 1.27 11.17
CA ASP A 148 -27.65 0.91 11.04
C ASP A 148 -27.96 0.36 9.65
N GLU A 149 -28.04 -0.97 9.56
CA GLU A 149 -28.34 -1.70 8.32
C GLU A 149 -29.70 -1.32 7.72
N SER A 150 -30.66 -0.86 8.54
CA SER A 150 -31.99 -0.47 8.07
C SER A 150 -31.98 0.79 7.20
N LEU A 151 -30.87 1.53 7.21
CA LEU A 151 -30.68 2.71 6.38
C LEU A 151 -30.07 2.40 5.02
N LEU A 152 -29.55 1.18 4.81
CA LEU A 152 -29.01 0.78 3.51
C LEU A 152 -30.08 0.88 2.42
N GLY A 153 -29.72 1.48 1.30
CA GLY A 153 -30.60 1.74 0.17
C GLY A 153 -31.45 3.02 0.31
N LYS A 154 -31.49 3.67 1.47
CA LYS A 154 -32.20 4.95 1.63
C LYS A 154 -31.44 6.10 1.01
N ASN A 155 -32.18 7.11 0.55
CA ASN A 155 -31.60 8.36 0.11
C ASN A 155 -31.19 9.21 1.31
N VAL A 156 -30.16 10.02 1.13
CA VAL A 156 -29.65 10.92 2.16
C VAL A 156 -29.08 12.18 1.51
N VAL A 157 -29.36 13.33 2.13
CA VAL A 157 -28.71 14.60 1.84
C VAL A 157 -27.77 14.91 2.99
N VAL A 158 -26.51 15.17 2.67
CA VAL A 158 -25.43 15.31 3.63
C VAL A 158 -24.75 16.64 3.45
N ARG A 159 -24.49 17.35 4.54
CA ARG A 159 -23.57 18.49 4.56
C ARG A 159 -22.27 18.04 5.21
N GLY A 160 -21.15 18.34 4.56
CA GLY A 160 -19.86 17.86 5.04
C GLY A 160 -18.70 18.30 4.20
N ARG A 161 -17.60 17.54 4.28
CA ARG A 161 -16.35 17.79 3.55
C ARG A 161 -15.90 16.54 2.82
N LEU A 162 -15.54 16.70 1.54
CA LEU A 162 -15.01 15.61 0.72
C LEU A 162 -13.48 15.61 0.72
N PHE A 163 -12.93 14.41 0.76
CA PHE A 163 -11.50 14.13 0.60
C PHE A 163 -11.36 13.36 -0.71
N ARG A 164 -11.05 14.09 -1.78
CA ARG A 164 -11.19 13.58 -3.15
C ARG A 164 -10.23 12.44 -3.45
N ASN A 165 -9.00 12.52 -2.93
CA ASN A 165 -7.96 11.52 -3.18
C ASN A 165 -8.28 10.19 -2.48
N SER A 166 -8.82 10.24 -1.27
CA SER A 166 -9.18 9.06 -0.48
C SER A 166 -10.61 8.56 -0.71
N ARG A 167 -11.41 9.28 -1.51
CA ARG A 167 -12.85 9.04 -1.69
C ARG A 167 -13.59 8.97 -0.36
N ALA A 168 -13.26 9.86 0.56
CA ALA A 168 -13.86 9.91 1.89
C ALA A 168 -14.76 11.14 2.08
N LEU A 169 -15.72 11.03 2.99
CA LEU A 169 -16.67 12.07 3.37
C LEU A 169 -16.74 12.17 4.89
N VAL A 170 -16.42 13.35 5.42
CA VAL A 170 -16.71 13.74 6.80
C VAL A 170 -18.08 14.41 6.82
N ILE A 171 -18.94 14.00 7.75
CA ILE A 171 -20.34 14.44 7.82
C ILE A 171 -20.51 15.41 8.98
N ASP A 172 -20.90 16.64 8.67
CA ASP A 172 -21.26 17.65 9.66
C ASP A 172 -22.73 17.53 10.06
N SER A 173 -23.62 17.25 9.10
CA SER A 173 -25.04 16.94 9.33
C SER A 173 -25.66 16.20 8.16
N TYR A 174 -26.80 15.54 8.38
CA TYR A 174 -27.52 14.83 7.33
C TYR A 174 -29.04 14.86 7.54
N GLN A 175 -29.77 14.59 6.46
CA GLN A 175 -31.21 14.38 6.43
C GLN A 175 -31.49 13.14 5.58
N LEU A 176 -32.25 12.20 6.11
CA LEU A 176 -32.72 11.06 5.33
C LEU A 176 -33.79 11.53 4.35
N GLY A 177 -33.65 11.13 3.09
CA GLY A 177 -34.67 11.33 2.08
C GLY A 177 -35.89 10.46 2.40
N SER A 178 -37.07 11.01 2.12
CA SER A 178 -38.35 10.31 2.18
C SER A 178 -38.41 9.11 1.23
#